data_AF-A0A2Z6MU75-F1
#
_entry.id   AF-A0A2Z6MU75-F1
#
_cell.length_a   1.000
_cell.length_b   1.000
_cell.length_c   1.000
_cell.angle_alpha   90.00
_cell.angle_beta   90.00
_cell.angle_gamma   90.00
#
_symmetry.space_group_name_H-M   'P 1'
#
loop_
_entity.id
_entity.type
_entity.pdbx_description
1 polymer ?
#
loop_
_entity_poly.entity_id
_entity_poly.type
_entity_poly.pdbx_seq_one_letter_code
_entity_poly.pdbx_strand_id
1 'polypeptide(L)'
;MVKANISLPTWSTRDGGLDLENLEVKLAELETELLEINANNEKLQHTYNELVEYKLVLEKVGEFFSSAQNNVVARQRELKVQPIIETSIDSPLLMEQEATCLGKHIKLGFISGLVTREKSIPFERTLFRATRGNVFLKQAIVDHKVRDPLSGDKVMYSKV
;
A
#
# COMPACT_ATOMS: atom_id res chain seq x y z
N MET A 1 -31.06 -10.51 4.66
CA MET A 1 -32.13 -9.76 3.95
C MET A 1 -32.05 -8.25 4.17
N VAL A 2 -31.95 -7.72 5.41
CA VAL A 2 -31.83 -6.26 5.66
C VAL A 2 -30.56 -5.64 5.06
N LYS A 3 -29.42 -6.34 5.11
CA LYS A 3 -28.17 -5.90 4.44
C LYS A 3 -28.28 -5.76 2.91
N ALA A 4 -29.21 -6.50 2.28
CA ALA A 4 -29.39 -6.51 0.83
C ALA A 4 -30.48 -5.54 0.35
N ASN A 5 -31.13 -4.81 1.28
CA ASN A 5 -32.15 -3.81 0.99
C ASN A 5 -33.34 -4.34 0.13
N ILE A 6 -33.73 -5.59 0.37
CA ILE A 6 -34.81 -6.27 -0.38
C ILE A 6 -36.10 -6.23 0.44
N SER A 7 -37.16 -5.66 -0.13
CA SER A 7 -38.51 -5.63 0.44
C SER A 7 -39.21 -6.99 0.26
N LEU A 8 -39.84 -7.50 1.31
CA LEU A 8 -40.62 -8.74 1.24
C LEU A 8 -41.97 -8.49 0.52
N PRO A 9 -42.41 -9.41 -0.38
CA PRO A 9 -43.76 -9.36 -0.90
C PRO A 9 -44.76 -9.87 0.14
N THR A 10 -45.85 -9.14 0.35
CA THR A 10 -46.97 -9.57 1.21
C THR A 10 -47.79 -10.64 0.49
N TRP A 11 -47.54 -11.91 0.80
CA TRP A 11 -48.33 -13.02 0.24
C TRP A 11 -49.60 -13.24 1.07
N SER A 12 -50.76 -13.33 0.40
CA SER A 12 -52.03 -13.77 0.97
C SER A 12 -52.13 -15.28 0.77
N THR A 13 -51.99 -16.06 1.85
CA THR A 13 -52.06 -17.53 1.81
C THR A 13 -53.45 -17.99 1.37
N ARG A 14 -53.56 -18.64 0.20
CA ARG A 14 -54.71 -19.48 -0.15
C ARG A 14 -54.23 -20.79 -0.77
N ASP A 15 -54.30 -21.81 0.07
CA ASP A 15 -54.50 -23.26 -0.14
C ASP A 15 -53.90 -24.00 -1.36
N GLY A 16 -53.39 -25.19 -1.08
CA GLY A 16 -52.92 -26.19 -2.03
C GLY A 16 -51.75 -26.96 -1.45
N GLY A 17 -51.97 -28.24 -1.07
CA GLY A 17 -51.03 -29.11 -0.37
C GLY A 17 -49.58 -28.94 -0.79
N LEU A 18 -48.82 -28.24 0.06
CA LEU A 18 -47.40 -28.05 -0.12
C LEU A 18 -46.72 -29.36 0.27
N ASP A 19 -46.02 -29.97 -0.67
CA ASP A 19 -45.04 -31.02 -0.42
C ASP A 19 -43.92 -30.43 0.45
N LEU A 20 -44.17 -30.41 1.75
CA LEU A 20 -43.38 -29.72 2.77
C LEU A 20 -41.93 -30.22 2.77
N GLU A 21 -41.76 -31.51 2.50
CA GLU A 21 -40.45 -32.18 2.41
C GLU A 21 -39.63 -31.62 1.24
N ASN A 22 -40.22 -31.45 0.06
CA ASN A 22 -39.54 -30.85 -1.09
C ASN A 22 -39.23 -29.36 -0.89
N LEU A 23 -40.07 -28.63 -0.14
CA LEU A 23 -39.79 -27.23 0.22
C LEU A 23 -38.62 -27.14 1.20
N GLU A 24 -38.56 -28.03 2.18
CA GLU A 24 -37.47 -28.12 3.15
C GLU A 24 -36.12 -28.39 2.47
N VAL A 25 -36.07 -29.39 1.57
CA VAL A 25 -34.85 -29.69 0.80
C VAL A 25 -34.38 -28.48 -0.01
N LYS A 26 -35.29 -27.82 -0.73
CA LYS A 26 -34.95 -26.62 -1.52
C LYS A 26 -34.48 -25.45 -0.67
N LEU A 27 -35.07 -25.26 0.50
CA LEU A 27 -34.64 -24.20 1.43
C LEU A 27 -33.24 -24.49 1.98
N ALA A 28 -32.93 -25.74 2.33
CA ALA A 28 -31.60 -26.14 2.77
C ALA A 28 -30.54 -25.94 1.68
N GLU A 29 -30.84 -26.34 0.44
CA GLU A 29 -29.95 -26.11 -0.72
C GLU A 29 -29.68 -24.62 -0.91
N LEU A 30 -30.72 -23.78 -0.94
CA LEU A 30 -30.58 -22.32 -1.09
C LEU A 30 -29.82 -21.68 0.07
N GLU A 31 -30.01 -22.15 1.30
CA GLU A 31 -29.26 -21.66 2.45
C GLU A 31 -27.76 -21.96 2.29
N THR A 32 -27.42 -23.19 1.90
CA THR A 32 -26.02 -23.56 1.66
C THR A 32 -25.39 -22.73 0.55
N GLU A 33 -26.09 -22.55 -0.57
CA GLU A 33 -25.61 -21.73 -1.69
C GLU A 33 -25.40 -20.26 -1.27
N LEU A 34 -26.33 -19.68 -0.51
CA LEU A 34 -26.21 -18.31 -0.02
C LEU A 34 -25.02 -18.14 0.94
N LEU A 35 -24.77 -19.13 1.81
CA LEU A 35 -23.62 -19.12 2.70
C LEU A 35 -22.31 -19.18 1.92
N GLU A 36 -22.23 -20.05 0.90
CA GLU A 36 -21.06 -20.16 0.03
C GLU A 36 -20.82 -18.87 -0.78
N ILE A 37 -21.86 -18.30 -1.36
CA ILE A 37 -21.79 -17.04 -2.10
C ILE A 37 -21.31 -15.92 -1.18
N ASN A 38 -21.83 -15.83 0.05
CA ASN A 38 -21.40 -14.80 0.99
C ASN A 38 -19.93 -14.95 1.38
N ALA A 39 -19.48 -16.18 1.68
CA ALA A 39 -18.09 -16.46 1.99
C ALA A 39 -17.15 -16.12 0.82
N ASN A 40 -17.54 -16.47 -0.41
CA ASN A 40 -16.78 -16.14 -1.60
C ASN A 40 -16.72 -14.61 -1.84
N ASN A 41 -17.84 -13.92 -1.64
CA ASN A 41 -17.91 -12.46 -1.77
C ASN A 41 -16.99 -11.75 -0.75
N GLU A 42 -16.97 -12.19 0.50
CA GLU A 42 -16.07 -11.66 1.52
C GLU A 42 -14.60 -11.87 1.13
N LYS A 43 -14.25 -13.08 0.66
CA LYS A 43 -12.90 -13.39 0.17
C LYS A 43 -12.51 -12.51 -1.01
N LEU A 44 -13.40 -12.34 -1.99
CA LEU A 44 -13.15 -11.51 -3.17
C LEU A 44 -12.95 -10.05 -2.77
N GLN A 45 -13.76 -9.55 -1.85
CA GLN A 45 -13.64 -8.18 -1.34
C GLN A 45 -12.30 -7.96 -0.61
N HIS A 46 -11.85 -8.94 0.18
CA HIS A 46 -10.55 -8.90 0.83
C HIS A 46 -9.42 -8.81 -0.20
N THR A 47 -9.38 -9.76 -1.15
CA THR A 47 -8.34 -9.80 -2.20
C THR A 47 -8.35 -8.55 -3.07
N TYR A 48 -9.52 -8.00 -3.36
CA TYR A 48 -9.64 -6.74 -4.09
C TYR A 48 -8.99 -5.58 -3.33
N ASN A 49 -9.23 -5.46 -2.02
CA ASN A 49 -8.63 -4.39 -1.21
C ASN A 49 -7.10 -4.54 -1.13
N GLU A 50 -6.58 -5.76 -0.96
CA GLU A 50 -5.13 -6.03 -0.99
C GLU A 50 -4.49 -5.59 -2.32
N LEU A 51 -5.14 -5.88 -3.44
CA LEU A 51 -4.66 -5.48 -4.77
C LEU A 51 -4.69 -3.96 -4.96
N VAL A 52 -5.70 -3.27 -4.42
CA VAL A 52 -5.80 -1.82 -4.46
C VAL A 52 -4.65 -1.18 -3.67
N GLU A 53 -4.35 -1.68 -2.47
CA GLU A 53 -3.22 -1.23 -1.67
C GLU A 53 -1.89 -1.45 -2.41
N TYR A 54 -1.70 -2.64 -2.97
CA TYR A 54 -0.48 -2.97 -3.71
C TYR A 54 -0.30 -2.07 -4.94
N LYS A 55 -1.36 -1.85 -5.72
CA LYS A 55 -1.36 -0.94 -6.87
C LYS A 55 -0.92 0.47 -6.45
N LEU A 56 -1.47 0.97 -5.34
CA LEU A 56 -1.13 2.30 -4.83
C LEU A 56 0.35 2.41 -4.45
N VAL A 57 0.91 1.39 -3.81
CA VAL A 57 2.35 1.34 -3.49
C VAL A 57 3.16 1.45 -4.77
N LEU A 58 2.85 0.66 -5.80
CA LEU A 58 3.60 0.65 -7.05
C LEU A 58 3.57 2.00 -7.78
N GLU A 59 2.41 2.63 -7.90
CA GLU A 59 2.27 3.94 -8.56
C GLU A 59 3.16 4.98 -7.88
N LYS A 60 3.12 5.03 -6.54
CA LYS A 60 3.92 5.99 -5.77
C LYS A 60 5.39 5.64 -5.71
N VAL A 61 5.76 4.37 -5.78
CA VAL A 61 7.16 3.95 -5.86
C VAL A 61 7.75 4.33 -7.22
N GLY A 62 6.98 4.21 -8.30
CA GLY A 62 7.35 4.68 -9.64
C GLY A 62 7.64 6.18 -9.67
N GLU A 63 6.68 7.01 -9.21
CA GLU A 63 6.86 8.46 -9.11
C GLU A 63 8.12 8.84 -8.30
N PHE A 64 8.38 8.10 -7.23
CA PHE A 64 9.52 8.32 -6.35
C PHE A 64 10.87 8.06 -7.03
N PHE A 65 11.03 6.91 -7.69
CA PHE A 65 12.27 6.57 -8.38
C PHE A 65 12.53 7.48 -9.58
N SER A 66 11.50 7.84 -10.35
CA SER A 66 11.62 8.81 -11.44
C SER A 66 12.09 10.17 -10.92
N SER A 67 11.53 10.64 -9.82
CA SER A 67 11.95 11.90 -9.18
C SER A 67 13.40 11.84 -8.67
N ALA A 68 13.80 10.71 -8.08
CA ALA A 68 15.18 10.52 -7.61
C ALA A 68 16.18 10.52 -8.77
N GLN A 69 15.88 9.82 -9.87
CA GLN A 69 16.74 9.78 -11.05
C GLN A 69 16.91 11.17 -11.67
N ASN A 70 15.83 11.94 -11.80
CA ASN A 70 15.88 13.31 -12.31
C ASN A 70 16.76 14.22 -11.43
N ASN A 71 16.69 14.09 -10.10
CA ASN A 71 17.54 14.84 -9.17
C ASN A 71 19.03 14.48 -9.28
N VAL A 72 19.36 13.19 -9.44
CA VAL A 72 20.76 12.75 -9.64
C VAL A 72 21.32 13.33 -10.93
N VAL A 73 20.56 13.28 -12.02
CA VAL A 73 20.97 13.84 -13.32
C VAL A 73 21.12 15.36 -13.25
N ALA A 74 20.23 16.06 -12.56
CA ALA A 74 20.35 17.50 -12.34
C ALA A 74 21.62 17.85 -11.55
N ARG A 75 21.90 17.13 -10.45
CA ARG A 75 23.10 17.36 -9.63
C ARG A 75 24.39 17.04 -10.37
N GLN A 76 24.41 16.02 -11.22
CA GLN A 76 25.56 15.75 -12.10
C GLN A 76 25.78 16.86 -13.13
N ARG A 77 24.71 17.48 -13.67
CA ARG A 77 24.85 18.63 -14.56
C ARG A 77 25.42 19.84 -13.84
N GLU A 78 24.96 20.14 -12.62
CA GLU A 78 25.49 21.23 -11.80
C GLU A 78 26.97 21.03 -11.46
N LEU A 79 27.38 19.82 -11.07
CA LEU A 79 28.78 19.49 -10.79
C LEU A 79 29.66 19.61 -12.05
N LYS A 80 29.12 19.31 -13.24
CA LYS A 80 29.83 19.43 -14.52
C LYS A 80 29.88 20.86 -15.06
N VAL A 81 29.01 21.76 -14.57
CA VAL A 81 28.95 23.20 -14.91
C VAL A 81 29.87 24.05 -14.02
N GLN A 82 30.54 23.46 -13.02
CA GLN A 82 31.70 24.11 -12.37
C GLN A 82 33.04 23.62 -12.95
N PRO A 83 33.48 24.08 -14.14
CA PRO A 83 34.88 24.00 -14.51
C PRO A 83 35.58 25.32 -14.13
N ILE A 84 36.69 25.16 -13.39
CA ILE A 84 37.86 26.06 -13.44
C ILE A 84 37.65 27.44 -12.79
N ILE A 85 37.69 27.52 -11.45
CA ILE A 85 38.29 28.68 -10.77
C ILE A 85 39.35 28.14 -9.80
N GLU A 86 40.57 28.16 -10.32
CA GLU A 86 41.87 28.31 -9.66
C GLU A 86 42.10 27.64 -8.28
N THR A 87 43.02 26.68 -8.34
CA THR A 87 44.00 26.31 -7.31
C THR A 87 44.07 27.23 -6.09
N SER A 88 43.55 26.76 -4.95
CA SER A 88 43.96 27.26 -3.64
C SER A 88 44.17 26.08 -2.69
N ILE A 89 45.24 26.17 -1.89
CA ILE A 89 45.95 25.08 -1.21
C ILE A 89 45.22 24.63 0.08
N ASP A 90 44.01 25.11 0.32
CA ASP A 90 43.18 24.82 1.50
C ASP A 90 41.86 24.11 1.12
N SER A 91 41.96 23.02 0.37
CA SER A 91 40.79 22.16 0.13
C SER A 91 40.60 21.22 1.34
N PRO A 92 39.43 21.22 2.01
CA PRO A 92 39.19 20.33 3.13
C PRO A 92 39.27 18.86 2.68
N LEU A 93 40.02 18.05 3.44
CA LEU A 93 40.24 16.60 3.30
C LEU A 93 38.97 15.74 3.06
N LEU A 94 37.77 16.32 3.24
CA LEU A 94 36.50 15.68 2.91
C LEU A 94 36.29 15.45 1.40
N MET A 95 36.90 16.26 0.53
CA MET A 95 36.67 16.14 -0.93
C MET A 95 37.40 14.92 -1.55
N GLU A 96 38.53 14.49 -0.96
CA GLU A 96 39.25 13.27 -1.39
C GLU A 96 38.56 11.97 -0.94
N GLN A 97 37.89 12.01 0.23
CA GLN A 97 37.12 10.87 0.74
C GLN A 97 35.90 10.57 -0.14
N GLU A 98 35.30 11.60 -0.74
CA GLU A 98 34.14 11.47 -1.66
C GLU A 98 34.54 10.82 -3.00
N ALA A 99 35.72 11.14 -3.54
CA ALA A 99 36.21 10.56 -4.80
C ALA A 99 36.49 9.05 -4.70
N THR A 100 36.93 8.57 -3.54
CA THR A 100 37.24 7.14 -3.31
C THR A 100 35.97 6.31 -3.07
N CYS A 101 34.87 6.95 -2.65
CA CYS A 101 33.57 6.31 -2.44
C CYS A 101 32.68 6.28 -3.70
N LEU A 102 32.90 7.19 -4.65
CA LEU A 102 32.11 7.30 -5.89
C LEU A 102 32.20 6.08 -6.83
N GLY A 103 33.26 5.27 -6.70
CA GLY A 103 33.48 4.08 -7.54
C GLY A 103 32.90 2.77 -7.00
N LYS A 104 32.43 2.73 -5.76
CA LYS A 104 31.78 1.54 -5.20
C LYS A 104 30.29 1.70 -5.40
N HIS A 105 29.74 1.03 -6.41
CA HIS A 105 28.30 0.85 -6.53
C HIS A 105 27.78 0.12 -5.28
N ILE A 106 27.39 0.89 -4.26
CA ILE A 106 26.68 0.35 -3.11
C ILE A 106 25.31 -0.06 -3.65
N LYS A 107 25.09 -1.37 -3.78
CA LYS A 107 23.80 -1.93 -4.15
C LYS A 107 22.90 -1.90 -2.93
N LEU A 108 22.13 -0.83 -2.77
CA LEU A 108 21.08 -0.77 -1.75
C LEU A 108 19.88 -1.61 -2.19
N GLY A 109 19.37 -2.42 -1.26
CA GLY A 109 18.02 -2.98 -1.35
C GLY A 109 16.99 -1.97 -0.84
N PHE A 110 15.75 -2.07 -1.29
CA PHE A 110 14.64 -1.25 -0.80
C PHE A 110 13.45 -2.14 -0.44
N ILE A 111 12.67 -1.66 0.52
CA ILE A 111 11.38 -2.21 0.92
C ILE A 111 10.39 -1.05 0.81
N SER A 112 9.22 -1.30 0.24
CA SER A 112 8.16 -0.30 0.12
C SER A 112 6.86 -0.86 0.68
N GLY A 113 6.09 -0.03 1.37
CA GLY A 113 4.81 -0.45 1.91
C GLY A 113 3.92 0.71 2.33
N LEU A 114 2.79 0.35 2.94
CA LEU A 114 1.86 1.30 3.56
C LEU A 114 1.90 1.10 5.07
N VAL A 115 1.90 2.21 5.80
CA VAL A 115 1.69 2.25 7.24
C VAL A 115 0.48 3.13 7.51
N THR A 116 -0.34 2.80 8.52
CA THR A 116 -1.41 3.72 8.91
C THR A 116 -0.81 5.04 9.41
N ARG A 117 -1.46 6.17 9.11
CA ARG A 117 -0.92 7.49 9.45
C ARG A 117 -0.64 7.67 10.94
N GLU A 118 -1.45 7.07 11.79
CA GLU A 118 -1.27 7.13 13.25
C GLU A 118 -0.01 6.39 13.72
N LYS A 119 0.42 5.36 12.97
CA LYS A 119 1.56 4.52 13.30
C LYS A 119 2.85 4.89 12.55
N SER A 120 2.83 5.90 11.67
CA SER A 120 4.01 6.27 10.86
C SER A 120 5.20 6.73 11.71
N ILE A 121 4.97 7.61 12.69
CA ILE A 121 6.03 8.14 13.55
C ILE A 121 6.62 7.06 14.47
N PRO A 122 5.81 6.24 15.18
CA PRO A 122 6.34 5.11 15.95
C PRO A 122 7.11 4.10 15.10
N PHE A 123 6.65 3.83 13.88
CA PHE A 123 7.32 2.91 12.95
C PHE A 123 8.72 3.40 12.58
N GLU A 124 8.84 4.66 12.15
CA GLU A 124 10.12 5.27 11.81
C GLU A 124 11.09 5.24 12.99
N ARG A 125 10.64 5.63 14.19
CA ARG A 125 11.49 5.62 15.38
C ARG A 125 11.98 4.22 15.72
N THR A 126 11.13 3.21 15.53
CA THR A 126 11.50 1.80 15.76
C THR A 126 12.53 1.36 14.74
N LEU A 127 12.29 1.64 13.46
CA LEU A 127 13.19 1.27 12.37
C LEU A 127 14.57 1.92 12.52
N PHE A 128 14.61 3.23 12.81
CA PHE A 128 15.85 3.97 13.05
C PHE A 128 16.67 3.40 14.21
N ARG A 129 16.00 3.04 15.31
CA ARG A 129 16.67 2.45 16.48
C ARG A 129 17.20 1.04 16.16
N ALA A 130 16.40 0.21 15.49
CA ALA A 130 16.77 -1.15 15.13
C ALA A 130 17.97 -1.18 14.16
N THR A 131 18.03 -0.25 13.21
CA THR A 131 19.13 -0.13 12.25
C THR A 131 20.30 0.71 12.75
N ARG A 132 20.23 1.23 13.99
CA ARG A 132 21.22 2.15 14.59
C ARG A 132 21.50 3.37 13.71
N GLY A 133 20.47 3.90 13.06
CA GLY A 133 20.56 5.04 12.15
C GLY A 133 20.97 4.71 10.71
N ASN A 134 21.26 3.45 10.39
CA ASN A 134 21.56 3.01 9.03
C ASN A 134 20.28 2.72 8.23
N VAL A 135 19.37 3.68 8.18
CA VAL A 135 18.15 3.58 7.37
C VAL A 135 17.92 4.87 6.59
N PHE A 136 17.56 4.71 5.32
CA PHE A 136 17.04 5.79 4.51
C PHE A 136 15.54 5.58 4.33
N LEU A 137 14.75 6.47 4.92
CA LEU A 137 13.29 6.40 4.90
C LEU A 137 12.72 7.55 4.08
N LYS A 138 11.71 7.27 3.25
CA LYS A 138 10.96 8.33 2.58
C LYS A 138 9.48 8.05 2.58
N GLN A 139 8.77 8.88 3.32
CA GLN A 139 7.33 8.78 3.47
C GLN A 139 6.61 9.74 2.53
N ALA A 140 5.41 9.35 2.09
CA ALA A 140 4.50 10.22 1.36
C ALA A 140 3.07 9.97 1.83
N ILE A 141 2.27 11.02 1.94
CA ILE A 141 0.88 10.92 2.40
C ILE A 141 0.01 10.40 1.25
N VAL A 142 -0.89 9.46 1.55
CA VAL A 142 -1.94 9.03 0.61
C VAL A 142 -3.17 9.89 0.87
N ASP A 143 -3.61 10.65 -0.14
CA ASP A 143 -4.73 11.60 -0.01
C ASP A 143 -6.11 10.94 0.10
N HIS A 144 -6.23 9.66 -0.26
CA HIS A 144 -7.51 8.95 -0.31
C HIS A 144 -7.61 7.91 0.80
N LYS A 145 -8.78 7.79 1.44
CA LYS A 145 -9.03 6.73 2.41
C LYS A 145 -9.18 5.40 1.68
N VAL A 146 -8.29 4.45 1.95
CA VAL A 146 -8.33 3.09 1.40
C VAL A 146 -9.01 2.19 2.43
N ARG A 147 -9.75 1.18 1.96
CA ARG A 147 -10.40 0.23 2.84
C ARG A 147 -9.35 -0.79 3.31
N ASP A 148 -9.17 -0.89 4.62
CA ASP A 148 -8.26 -1.85 5.22
C ASP A 148 -8.72 -3.29 4.92
N PRO A 149 -7.86 -4.18 4.41
CA PRO A 149 -8.22 -5.56 4.11
C PRO A 149 -8.65 -6.32 5.37
N LEU A 150 -8.10 -5.99 6.55
CA LEU A 150 -8.37 -6.69 7.80
C LEU A 150 -9.56 -6.12 8.58
N SER A 151 -9.63 -4.80 8.77
CA SER A 151 -10.72 -4.15 9.53
C SER A 151 -11.94 -3.85 8.67
N GLY A 152 -11.80 -3.77 7.35
CA GLY A 152 -12.86 -3.34 6.44
C GLY A 152 -13.21 -1.84 6.56
N ASP A 153 -12.49 -1.10 7.40
CA ASP A 153 -12.66 0.32 7.66
C ASP A 153 -11.91 1.20 6.67
N LYS A 154 -12.41 2.42 6.44
CA LYS A 154 -11.75 3.40 5.58
C LYS A 154 -10.64 4.11 6.35
N VAL A 155 -9.40 3.66 6.18
CA VAL A 155 -8.21 4.18 6.88
C VAL A 155 -7.36 5.05 5.93
N MET A 156 -6.68 6.05 6.51
CA MET A 156 -5.73 6.88 5.78
C MET A 156 -4.31 6.37 6.02
N TYR A 157 -3.62 6.02 4.94
CA TYR A 157 -2.27 5.46 5.00
C TYR A 157 -1.20 6.52 4.69
N SER A 158 -0.03 6.32 5.24
CA SER A 158 1.22 6.94 4.82
C SER A 158 2.05 5.88 4.11
N LYS A 159 2.62 6.21 2.96
CA LYS A 159 3.66 5.39 2.32
C LYS A 159 4.93 5.44 3.16
N VAL A 160 5.68 4.33 3.14
CA VAL A 160 7.02 4.23 3.73
C VAL A 160 8.00 3.56 2.77
#